data_AF-A0AAD3ZED8-F1
#
_entry.id   AF-A0AAD3ZED8-F1
#
_cell.length_a   1.000
_cell.length_b   1.000
_cell.length_c   1.000
_cell.angle_alpha   90.00
_cell.angle_beta   90.00
_cell.angle_gamma   90.00
#
_symmetry.space_group_name_H-M   'P 1'
#
loop_
_entity.id
_entity.type
_entity.pdbx_description
1 polymer ?
#
loop_
_entity_poly.entity_id
_entity_poly.type
_entity_poly.pdbx_seq_one_letter_code
_entity_poly.pdbx_strand_id
1 'polypeptide(L)'
;MSFVVDKEILLPIMNSPYSRVLVVDSGEMQRLLKLAAPKDNLVLASYEIGNWTESFDAVKRIRALLNEQAEQFDCEILDFSSRVVPYQETRQTRSLVMFLALFVTVLFSLGIGSMLHFRFFTDLEEDRARFLSMRRLGVSWREIRTIVTRQAGVLFFTPFAVGIVHSLFAFKALVQTLLSEPAAIESMPVVLTSPASTARYVAAPIGVFLVLQVTYLLISRKAYMNAIVSGESDRR
;
A
#
# COMPACT_ATOMS: atom_id res chain seq x y z
N MET A 1 6.37 -43.51 27.47
CA MET A 1 5.49 -42.33 27.62
C MET A 1 5.09 -41.92 26.23
N SER A 2 3.79 -41.97 25.92
CA SER A 2 3.25 -41.65 24.59
C SER A 2 3.30 -40.15 24.33
N PHE A 3 3.94 -39.72 23.26
CA PHE A 3 3.78 -38.36 22.75
C PHE A 3 2.40 -38.27 22.09
N VAL A 4 1.53 -37.42 22.65
CA VAL A 4 0.28 -37.04 21.99
C VAL A 4 0.60 -35.84 21.11
N VAL A 5 0.68 -36.06 19.80
CA VAL A 5 0.71 -34.99 18.81
C VAL A 5 -0.72 -34.51 18.63
N ASP A 6 -1.09 -33.45 19.34
CA ASP A 6 -2.49 -32.99 19.45
C ASP A 6 -2.96 -32.21 18.20
N LYS A 7 -2.05 -31.87 17.28
CA LYS A 7 -2.35 -31.26 15.98
C LYS A 7 -1.37 -31.76 14.93
N GLU A 8 -1.88 -32.16 13.78
CA GLU A 8 -1.08 -32.55 12.61
C GLU A 8 0.02 -31.50 12.35
N ILE A 9 1.24 -31.99 12.06
CA ILE A 9 2.34 -31.14 11.58
C ILE A 9 2.03 -30.83 10.11
N LEU A 10 1.17 -29.83 9.90
CA LEU A 10 0.64 -29.44 8.58
C LEU A 10 1.64 -28.64 7.73
N LEU A 11 2.83 -28.34 8.25
CA LEU A 11 3.86 -27.61 7.53
C LEU A 11 5.15 -28.43 7.47
N PRO A 12 5.80 -28.52 6.30
CA PRO A 12 7.13 -29.10 6.22
C PRO A 12 8.07 -28.26 7.10
N ILE A 13 8.59 -28.87 8.16
CA ILE A 13 9.48 -28.23 9.15
C ILE A 13 10.76 -27.71 8.47
N MET A 14 11.10 -28.31 7.32
CA MET A 14 12.13 -27.84 6.42
C MET A 14 11.53 -27.62 5.03
N ASN A 15 11.88 -26.50 4.38
CA ASN A 15 11.56 -26.26 2.97
C ASN A 15 12.45 -27.11 2.05
N SER A 16 12.51 -28.43 2.32
CA SER A 16 13.32 -29.41 1.61
C SER A 16 12.41 -30.50 1.04
N PRO A 17 12.31 -30.64 -0.29
CA PRO A 17 11.51 -31.68 -0.94
C PRO A 17 12.01 -33.11 -0.66
N TYR A 18 13.09 -33.28 0.10
CA TYR A 18 13.73 -34.55 0.40
C TYR A 18 13.70 -34.95 1.89
N SER A 19 13.05 -34.18 2.76
CA SER A 19 12.97 -34.53 4.18
C SER A 19 11.80 -35.48 4.47
N ARG A 20 12.09 -36.77 4.62
CA ARG A 20 11.15 -37.72 5.23
C ARG A 20 11.22 -37.56 6.75
N VAL A 21 10.15 -37.06 7.35
CA VAL A 21 10.03 -36.99 8.81
C VAL A 21 9.61 -38.36 9.32
N LEU A 22 10.45 -38.98 10.15
CA LEU A 22 10.13 -40.24 10.83
C LEU A 22 9.97 -39.95 12.32
N VAL A 23 8.81 -40.29 12.87
CA VAL A 23 8.59 -40.25 14.32
C VAL A 23 9.15 -41.55 14.91
N VAL A 24 10.18 -41.44 15.75
CA VAL A 24 10.89 -42.57 16.34
C VAL A 24 10.77 -42.51 17.86
N ASP A 25 10.65 -43.68 18.50
CA ASP A 25 10.68 -43.78 19.96
C ASP A 25 12.03 -43.29 20.54
N SER A 26 12.01 -42.74 21.75
CA SER A 26 13.21 -42.17 22.39
C SER A 26 14.35 -43.19 22.55
N GLY A 27 14.05 -44.47 22.81
CA GLY A 27 15.08 -45.52 22.94
C GLY A 27 15.76 -45.84 21.62
N GLU A 28 14.99 -45.90 20.53
CA GLU A 28 15.52 -46.14 19.19
C GLU A 28 16.28 -44.93 18.66
N MET A 29 15.82 -43.70 18.94
CA MET A 29 16.57 -42.48 18.63
C MET A 29 17.95 -42.46 19.29
N GLN A 30 18.04 -42.83 20.58
CA GLN A 30 19.34 -42.94 21.26
C GLN A 30 20.25 -44.01 20.64
N ARG A 31 19.68 -45.10 20.12
CA ARG A 31 20.43 -46.14 19.42
C ARG A 31 21.01 -45.62 18.10
N LEU A 32 20.21 -44.89 17.32
CA LEU A 32 20.62 -44.27 16.06
C LEU A 32 21.72 -43.21 16.27
N LEU A 33 21.59 -42.37 17.30
CA LEU A 33 22.59 -41.37 17.66
C LEU A 33 23.95 -41.96 18.04
N LYS A 34 23.99 -43.19 18.58
CA LYS A 34 25.24 -43.91 18.87
C LYS A 34 25.92 -44.49 17.62
N LEU A 35 25.16 -44.70 16.55
CA LEU A 35 25.66 -45.25 15.29
C LEU A 35 26.12 -44.16 14.32
N ALA A 36 25.54 -42.97 14.40
CA ALA A 36 25.92 -41.82 13.59
C ALA A 36 27.24 -41.18 14.07
N ALA A 37 28.07 -40.70 13.14
CA ALA A 37 29.21 -39.88 13.53
C ALA A 37 28.70 -38.53 14.08
N PRO A 38 29.39 -37.89 15.05
CA PRO A 38 28.95 -36.62 15.62
C PRO A 38 28.68 -35.52 14.58
N LYS A 39 29.45 -35.52 13.48
CA LYS A 39 29.32 -34.60 12.34
C LYS A 39 28.05 -34.80 11.49
N ASP A 40 27.40 -35.95 11.62
CA ASP A 40 26.19 -36.30 10.87
C ASP A 40 24.91 -35.97 11.67
N ASN A 41 25.06 -35.49 12.92
CA ASN A 41 23.96 -35.15 13.80
C ASN A 41 23.56 -33.67 13.64
N LEU A 42 22.34 -33.42 13.17
CA LEU A 42 21.72 -32.10 13.14
C LEU A 42 20.63 -32.01 14.22
N VAL A 43 20.73 -31.01 15.10
CA VAL A 43 19.68 -30.73 16.10
C VAL A 43 18.93 -29.47 15.68
N LEU A 44 17.62 -29.61 15.47
CA LEU A 44 16.73 -28.48 15.22
C LEU A 44 16.00 -28.10 16.52
N ALA A 45 16.30 -26.93 17.05
CA ALA A 45 15.54 -26.33 18.15
C ALA A 45 14.55 -25.30 17.58
N SER A 46 13.27 -25.44 17.91
CA SER A 46 12.24 -24.49 17.52
C SER A 46 11.43 -24.06 18.75
N TYR A 47 11.07 -22.78 18.79
CA TYR A 47 10.31 -22.18 19.87
C TYR A 47 9.14 -21.40 19.29
N GLU A 48 7.94 -21.62 19.81
CA GLU A 48 6.79 -20.78 19.51
C GLU A 48 6.69 -19.66 20.54
N ILE A 49 6.67 -18.42 20.06
CA ILE A 49 6.58 -17.22 20.90
C ILE A 49 5.18 -16.62 20.70
N GLY A 50 4.47 -16.36 21.79
CA GLY A 50 3.22 -15.60 21.75
C GLY A 50 3.44 -14.18 21.22
N ASN A 51 2.49 -13.64 20.45
CA ASN A 51 2.61 -12.33 19.80
C ASN A 51 3.89 -12.15 18.96
N TRP A 52 4.28 -13.19 18.20
CA TRP A 52 5.50 -13.21 17.38
C TRP A 52 5.67 -12.01 16.44
N THR A 53 4.61 -11.30 16.05
CA THR A 53 4.68 -10.09 15.22
C THR A 53 5.39 -8.92 15.90
N GLU A 54 5.47 -8.92 17.23
CA GLU A 54 6.14 -7.90 18.04
C GLU A 54 7.50 -8.37 18.58
N SER A 55 7.89 -9.61 18.29
CA SER A 55 9.11 -10.21 18.85
C SER A 55 10.38 -9.84 18.09
N PHE A 56 10.36 -8.83 17.21
CA PHE A 56 11.48 -8.50 16.33
C PHE A 56 12.76 -8.19 17.12
N ASP A 57 12.66 -7.34 18.14
CA ASP A 57 13.80 -6.95 18.97
C ASP A 57 14.33 -8.13 19.80
N ALA A 58 13.44 -8.97 20.31
CA ALA A 58 13.81 -10.18 21.05
C ALA A 58 14.56 -11.18 20.14
N VAL A 59 14.04 -11.44 18.94
CA VAL A 59 14.68 -12.31 17.93
C VAL A 59 16.03 -11.76 17.49
N LYS A 60 16.16 -10.44 17.34
CA LYS A 60 17.44 -9.78 17.03
C LYS A 60 18.47 -9.99 18.14
N ARG A 61 18.05 -9.90 19.41
CA ARG A 61 18.92 -10.18 20.57
C ARG A 61 19.32 -11.65 20.62
N ILE A 62 18.39 -12.57 20.40
CA ILE A 62 18.67 -14.01 20.35
C ILE A 62 19.71 -14.30 19.27
N ARG A 63 19.54 -13.76 18.05
CA ARG A 63 20.52 -13.93 16.97
C ARG A 63 21.91 -13.43 17.37
N ALA A 64 22.00 -12.28 18.05
CA ALA A 64 23.27 -11.74 18.52
C ALA A 64 23.95 -12.63 19.58
N LEU A 65 23.19 -13.07 20.59
CA LEU A 65 23.69 -13.98 21.63
C LEU A 65 24.11 -15.33 21.06
N LEU A 66 23.38 -15.86 20.09
CA LEU A 66 23.71 -17.11 19.43
C LEU A 66 25.05 -17.03 18.70
N ASN A 67 25.32 -15.93 17.99
CA ASN A 67 26.61 -15.73 17.33
C ASN A 67 27.76 -15.66 18.35
N GLU A 68 27.57 -14.96 19.46
CA GLU A 68 28.55 -14.87 20.56
C GLU A 68 28.82 -16.24 21.21
N GLN A 69 27.76 -17.02 21.45
CA GLN A 69 27.89 -18.35 22.05
C GLN A 69 28.45 -19.39 21.08
N ALA A 70 28.19 -19.27 19.78
CA ALA A 70 28.80 -20.14 18.77
C ALA A 70 30.32 -20.06 18.81
N GLU A 71 30.86 -18.84 18.92
CA GLU A 71 32.30 -18.59 19.08
C GLU A 71 32.84 -19.14 20.42
N GLN A 72 32.05 -19.03 21.51
CA GLN A 72 32.46 -19.48 22.83
C GLN A 72 32.49 -21.02 22.99
N PHE A 73 31.51 -21.71 22.42
CA PHE A 73 31.31 -23.15 22.61
C PHE A 73 31.82 -24.01 21.44
N ASP A 74 32.51 -23.41 20.46
CA ASP A 74 33.00 -24.07 19.24
C ASP A 74 31.90 -24.90 18.56
N CYS A 75 30.71 -24.29 18.43
CA CYS A 75 29.55 -24.93 17.81
C CYS A 75 29.14 -24.21 16.53
N GLU A 76 28.82 -24.98 15.48
CA GLU A 76 28.42 -24.43 14.18
C GLU A 76 26.90 -24.23 14.15
N ILE A 77 26.46 -22.97 14.09
CA ILE A 77 25.05 -22.64 13.84
C ILE A 77 24.82 -22.68 12.33
N LEU A 78 24.28 -23.79 11.84
CA LEU A 78 24.03 -24.01 10.42
C LEU A 78 22.91 -23.11 9.86
N ASP A 79 21.87 -22.83 10.64
CA ASP A 79 20.81 -21.90 10.25
C ASP A 79 20.10 -21.31 11.48
N PHE A 80 19.66 -20.06 11.36
CA PHE A 80 18.74 -19.43 12.30
C PHE A 80 17.68 -18.64 11.51
N SER A 81 16.48 -19.21 11.48
CA SER A 81 15.32 -18.64 10.81
C SER A 81 14.32 -18.09 11.83
N SER A 82 13.64 -17.02 11.44
CA SER A 82 12.55 -16.47 12.24
C SER A 82 11.51 -15.82 11.36
N ARG A 83 10.24 -16.04 11.70
CA ARG A 83 9.08 -15.50 10.97
C ARG A 83 8.96 -13.97 11.07
N VAL A 84 9.43 -13.37 12.17
CA VAL A 84 9.26 -11.93 12.42
C VAL A 84 10.15 -11.06 11.53
N VAL A 85 11.31 -11.56 11.10
CA VAL A 85 12.26 -10.81 10.27
C VAL A 85 11.67 -10.47 8.89
N PRO A 86 11.25 -11.44 8.05
CA PRO A 86 10.66 -11.12 6.74
C PRO A 86 9.32 -10.38 6.88
N TYR A 87 8.58 -10.60 7.96
CA TYR A 87 7.37 -9.83 8.27
C TYR A 87 7.68 -8.34 8.51
N GLN A 88 8.69 -8.03 9.33
CA GLN A 88 9.12 -6.67 9.62
C GLN A 88 9.59 -5.95 8.35
N GLU A 89 10.42 -6.61 7.53
CA GLU A 89 10.93 -6.07 6.25
C GLU A 89 9.80 -5.79 5.26
N THR A 90 8.86 -6.73 5.13
CA THR A 90 7.67 -6.55 4.27
C THR A 90 6.81 -5.40 4.77
N ARG A 91 6.60 -5.30 6.10
CA ARG A 91 5.82 -4.22 6.71
C ARG A 91 6.48 -2.85 6.48
N GLN A 92 7.79 -2.75 6.65
CA GLN A 92 8.55 -1.51 6.43
C GLN A 92 8.52 -1.10 4.96
N THR A 93 8.81 -2.02 4.04
CA THR A 93 8.80 -1.74 2.60
C THR A 93 7.42 -1.28 2.14
N ARG A 94 6.35 -1.97 2.57
CA ARG A 94 4.96 -1.56 2.25
C ARG A 94 4.64 -0.17 2.80
N SER A 95 5.03 0.11 4.05
CA SER A 95 4.82 1.43 4.66
C SER A 95 5.53 2.54 3.90
N LEU A 96 6.78 2.30 3.49
CA LEU A 96 7.57 3.26 2.71
C LEU A 96 6.94 3.52 1.34
N VAL A 97 6.57 2.46 0.61
CA VAL A 97 5.91 2.59 -0.70
C VAL A 97 4.59 3.34 -0.60
N MET A 98 3.77 3.05 0.41
CA MET A 98 2.51 3.76 0.66
C MET A 98 2.72 5.25 0.96
N PHE A 99 3.73 5.57 1.78
CA PHE A 99 4.10 6.95 2.08
C PHE A 99 4.53 7.70 0.82
N LEU A 100 5.42 7.10 0.02
CA LEU A 100 5.89 7.70 -1.23
C LEU A 100 4.75 7.89 -2.24
N ALA A 101 3.88 6.89 -2.40
CA ALA A 101 2.73 6.97 -3.30
C ALA A 101 1.78 8.12 -2.90
N LEU A 102 1.50 8.27 -1.61
CA LEU A 102 0.66 9.37 -1.11
C LEU A 102 1.34 10.74 -1.31
N PHE A 103 2.63 10.85 -0.98
CA PHE A 103 3.39 12.08 -1.13
C PHE A 103 3.43 12.56 -2.58
N VAL A 104 3.75 11.65 -3.51
CA VAL A 104 3.76 11.93 -4.96
C VAL A 104 2.38 12.32 -5.46
N THR A 105 1.32 11.63 -5.00
CA THR A 105 -0.07 11.96 -5.38
C THR A 105 -0.45 13.38 -4.94
N VAL A 106 -0.09 13.78 -3.72
CA VAL A 106 -0.34 15.14 -3.23
C VAL A 106 0.47 16.14 -4.06
N LEU A 107 1.76 15.93 -4.28
CA LEU A 107 2.60 16.85 -5.06
C LEU A 107 2.08 17.10 -6.48
N PHE A 108 1.72 16.04 -7.21
CA PHE A 108 1.16 16.18 -8.55
C PHE A 108 -0.21 16.89 -8.52
N SER A 109 -1.03 16.61 -7.51
CA SER A 109 -2.32 17.29 -7.35
C SER A 109 -2.15 18.80 -7.11
N LEU A 110 -1.17 19.19 -6.27
CA LEU A 110 -0.82 20.60 -6.05
C LEU A 110 -0.37 21.27 -7.37
N GLY A 111 0.45 20.58 -8.17
CA GLY A 111 0.93 21.06 -9.46
C GLY A 111 -0.19 21.29 -10.48
N ILE A 112 -1.07 20.31 -10.66
CA ILE A 112 -2.24 20.42 -11.55
C ILE A 112 -3.20 21.51 -11.06
N GLY A 113 -3.45 21.57 -9.74
CA GLY A 113 -4.27 22.60 -9.14
C GLY A 113 -3.72 24.01 -9.37
N SER A 114 -2.41 24.19 -9.25
CA SER A 114 -1.72 25.46 -9.53
C SER A 114 -1.78 25.85 -11.00
N MET A 115 -1.51 24.91 -11.92
CA MET A 115 -1.59 25.17 -13.36
C MET A 115 -2.99 25.63 -13.77
N LEU A 116 -4.02 24.98 -13.24
CA LEU A 116 -5.41 25.32 -13.55
C LEU A 116 -5.84 26.66 -12.91
N HIS A 117 -5.35 26.94 -11.71
CA HIS A 117 -5.52 28.25 -11.08
C HIS A 117 -4.89 29.36 -11.94
N PHE A 118 -3.66 29.18 -12.41
CA PHE A 118 -3.01 30.16 -13.30
C PHE A 118 -3.80 30.37 -14.58
N ARG A 119 -4.29 29.30 -15.22
CA ARG A 119 -5.12 29.41 -16.41
C ARG A 119 -6.35 30.29 -16.19
N PHE A 120 -7.09 30.08 -15.09
CA PHE A 120 -8.23 30.94 -14.78
C PHE A 120 -7.82 32.41 -14.61
N PHE A 121 -6.70 32.69 -13.96
CA PHE A 121 -6.25 34.07 -13.79
C PHE A 121 -5.76 34.71 -15.09
N THR A 122 -5.18 33.92 -16.00
CA THR A 122 -4.80 34.39 -17.34
C THR A 122 -6.03 34.75 -18.18
N ASP A 123 -7.08 33.94 -18.13
CA ASP A 123 -8.32 34.14 -18.91
C ASP A 123 -9.29 35.15 -18.24
N LEU A 124 -8.97 35.61 -17.03
CA LEU A 124 -9.88 36.38 -16.15
C LEU A 124 -10.38 37.69 -16.75
N GLU A 125 -9.52 38.47 -17.42
CA GLU A 125 -9.94 39.77 -17.97
C GLU A 125 -10.93 39.62 -19.12
N GLU A 126 -10.66 38.67 -20.03
CA GLU A 126 -11.52 38.36 -21.17
C GLU A 126 -12.88 37.83 -20.69
N ASP A 127 -12.83 36.86 -19.76
CA ASP A 127 -14.04 36.29 -19.17
C ASP A 127 -14.85 37.34 -18.40
N ARG A 128 -14.19 38.27 -17.70
CA ARG A 128 -14.88 39.37 -17.01
C ARG A 128 -15.62 40.28 -18.00
N ALA A 129 -15.00 40.66 -19.12
CA ALA A 129 -15.67 41.46 -20.15
C ALA A 129 -16.89 40.72 -20.73
N ARG A 130 -16.76 39.41 -20.95
CA ARG A 130 -17.85 38.54 -21.42
C ARG A 130 -18.99 38.42 -20.40
N PHE A 131 -18.68 38.20 -19.12
CA PHE A 131 -19.66 38.09 -18.05
C PHE A 131 -20.41 39.41 -17.81
N LEU A 132 -19.71 40.55 -17.85
CA LEU A 132 -20.34 41.88 -17.76
C LEU A 132 -21.28 42.15 -18.94
N SER A 133 -20.93 41.71 -20.14
CA SER A 133 -21.81 41.82 -21.31
C SER A 133 -23.08 40.98 -21.12
N MET A 134 -22.97 39.77 -20.58
CA MET A 134 -24.14 38.94 -20.24
C MET A 134 -24.99 39.55 -19.11
N ARG A 135 -24.37 40.24 -18.14
CA ARG A 135 -25.11 41.00 -17.10
C ARG A 135 -25.99 42.08 -17.71
N ARG A 136 -25.52 42.78 -18.75
CA ARG A 136 -26.30 43.79 -19.49
C ARG A 136 -27.51 43.20 -20.21
N LEU A 137 -27.46 41.91 -20.56
CA LEU A 137 -28.57 41.15 -21.14
C LEU A 137 -29.53 40.57 -20.09
N GLY A 138 -29.33 40.87 -18.80
CA GLY A 138 -30.23 40.48 -17.71
C GLY A 138 -29.80 39.22 -16.94
N VAL A 139 -28.69 38.57 -17.30
CA VAL A 139 -28.20 37.38 -16.58
C VAL A 139 -27.80 37.75 -15.15
N SER A 140 -28.22 36.96 -14.18
CA SER A 140 -27.89 37.17 -12.77
C SER A 140 -26.49 36.65 -12.40
N TRP A 141 -25.90 37.18 -11.32
CA TRP A 141 -24.64 36.66 -10.77
C TRP A 141 -24.71 35.20 -10.31
N ARG A 142 -25.91 34.73 -9.92
CA ARG A 142 -26.13 33.32 -9.57
C ARG A 142 -25.98 32.42 -10.79
N GLU A 143 -26.51 32.84 -11.94
CA GLU A 143 -26.39 32.09 -13.20
C GLU A 143 -24.95 32.08 -13.71
N ILE A 144 -24.26 33.23 -13.68
CA ILE A 144 -22.83 33.32 -14.04
C ILE A 144 -22.00 32.37 -13.17
N ARG A 145 -22.23 32.37 -11.85
CA ARG A 145 -21.55 31.46 -10.93
C ARG A 145 -21.78 30.00 -11.30
N THR A 146 -22.99 29.62 -11.71
CA THR A 146 -23.29 28.26 -12.16
C THR A 146 -22.53 27.90 -13.44
N ILE A 147 -22.45 28.83 -14.41
CA ILE A 147 -21.71 28.65 -15.66
C ILE A 147 -20.22 28.40 -15.35
N VAL A 148 -19.60 29.30 -14.57
CA VAL A 148 -18.19 29.18 -14.16
C VAL A 148 -17.95 27.86 -13.41
N THR A 149 -18.85 27.48 -12.50
CA THR A 149 -18.72 26.24 -11.72
C THR A 149 -18.76 25.00 -12.63
N ARG A 150 -19.63 24.99 -13.65
CA ARG A 150 -19.70 23.89 -14.62
C ARG A 150 -18.44 23.82 -15.48
N GLN A 151 -17.98 24.96 -16.00
CA GLN A 151 -16.77 25.01 -16.83
C GLN A 151 -15.54 24.54 -16.04
N ALA A 152 -15.34 25.08 -14.83
CA ALA A 152 -14.27 24.65 -13.96
C ALA A 152 -14.41 23.17 -13.59
N GLY A 153 -15.62 22.72 -13.23
CA GLY A 153 -15.90 21.33 -12.91
C GLY A 153 -15.50 20.37 -14.04
N VAL A 154 -15.82 20.68 -15.29
CA VAL A 154 -15.41 19.86 -16.44
C VAL A 154 -13.88 19.78 -16.54
N LEU A 155 -13.17 20.90 -16.38
CA LEU A 155 -11.69 20.90 -16.43
C LEU A 155 -11.05 20.09 -15.29
N PHE A 156 -11.62 20.15 -14.08
CA PHE A 156 -11.11 19.42 -12.92
C PHE A 156 -11.43 17.92 -12.96
N PHE A 157 -12.67 17.55 -13.32
CA PHE A 157 -13.13 16.17 -13.23
C PHE A 157 -12.86 15.32 -14.48
N THR A 158 -12.63 15.93 -15.65
CA THR A 158 -12.33 15.14 -16.86
C THR A 158 -11.04 14.33 -16.72
N PRO A 159 -9.89 14.90 -16.32
CA PRO A 159 -8.66 14.13 -16.10
C PRO A 159 -8.84 13.05 -15.02
N PHE A 160 -9.62 13.35 -13.98
CA PHE A 160 -9.92 12.40 -12.90
C PHE A 160 -10.71 11.20 -13.41
N ALA A 161 -11.77 11.43 -14.19
CA ALA A 161 -12.58 10.35 -14.77
C ALA A 161 -11.75 9.45 -15.69
N VAL A 162 -10.90 10.05 -16.54
CA VAL A 162 -9.96 9.31 -17.41
C VAL A 162 -8.99 8.49 -16.57
N GLY A 163 -8.47 9.06 -15.48
CA GLY A 163 -7.60 8.37 -14.52
C GLY A 163 -8.27 7.14 -13.91
N ILE A 164 -9.52 7.27 -13.44
CA ILE A 164 -10.29 6.13 -12.89
C ILE A 164 -10.42 5.02 -13.93
N VAL A 165 -10.83 5.36 -15.15
CA VAL A 165 -11.01 4.36 -16.23
C VAL A 165 -9.68 3.66 -16.55
N HIS A 166 -8.59 4.42 -16.65
CA HIS A 166 -7.26 3.86 -16.89
C HIS A 166 -6.79 2.95 -15.75
N SER A 167 -6.99 3.36 -14.49
CA SER A 167 -6.64 2.56 -13.31
C SER A 167 -7.46 1.27 -13.23
N LEU A 168 -8.76 1.31 -13.53
CA LEU A 168 -9.60 0.11 -13.56
C LEU A 168 -9.16 -0.87 -14.65
N PHE A 169 -8.80 -0.36 -15.83
CA PHE A 169 -8.25 -1.18 -16.92
C PHE A 169 -6.92 -1.83 -16.52
N ALA A 170 -5.98 -1.05 -15.99
CA ALA A 170 -4.68 -1.55 -15.53
C ALA A 170 -4.83 -2.57 -14.39
N PHE A 171 -5.73 -2.31 -13.45
CA PHE A 171 -6.03 -3.22 -12.34
C PHE A 171 -6.60 -4.55 -12.85
N LYS A 172 -7.55 -4.50 -13.79
CA LYS A 172 -8.10 -5.71 -14.42
C LYS A 172 -7.00 -6.53 -15.12
N ALA A 173 -6.13 -5.86 -15.87
CA ALA A 173 -5.00 -6.51 -16.54
C ALA A 173 -4.05 -7.18 -15.53
N LEU A 174 -3.71 -6.47 -14.44
CA LEU A 174 -2.88 -7.01 -13.37
C LEU A 174 -3.48 -8.27 -12.74
N VAL A 175 -4.77 -8.22 -12.37
CA VAL A 175 -5.46 -9.38 -11.77
C VAL A 175 -5.46 -10.56 -12.73
N GLN A 176 -5.73 -10.33 -14.01
CA GLN A 176 -5.74 -11.39 -15.02
C GLN A 176 -4.35 -12.04 -15.18
N THR A 177 -3.28 -11.25 -15.20
CA THR A 177 -1.90 -11.76 -15.26
C THR A 177 -1.56 -12.57 -14.01
N LEU A 178 -1.88 -12.08 -12.81
CA LEU A 178 -1.59 -12.79 -11.56
C LEU A 178 -2.35 -14.12 -11.44
N LEU A 179 -3.60 -14.17 -11.90
CA LEU A 179 -4.39 -15.41 -11.91
C LEU A 179 -3.92 -16.44 -12.94
N SER A 180 -3.15 -16.02 -13.94
CA SER A 180 -2.62 -16.94 -14.97
C SER A 180 -1.40 -17.74 -14.51
N GLU A 181 -0.78 -17.37 -13.37
CA GLU A 181 0.38 -18.04 -12.80
C GLU A 181 0.06 -18.62 -11.41
N PRO A 182 -0.14 -19.94 -11.25
CA PRO A 182 -0.60 -20.54 -9.99
C PRO A 182 0.34 -20.29 -8.79
N ALA A 183 1.65 -20.20 -9.04
CA ALA A 183 2.65 -19.89 -8.01
C ALA A 183 2.63 -18.42 -7.54
N ALA A 184 2.08 -17.51 -8.36
CA ALA A 184 1.92 -16.10 -8.00
C ALA A 184 0.75 -15.88 -7.02
N ILE A 185 -0.17 -16.84 -6.90
CA ILE A 185 -1.33 -16.77 -5.98
C ILE A 185 -0.86 -16.87 -4.52
N GLU A 186 0.14 -17.71 -4.23
CA GLU A 186 0.68 -17.88 -2.88
C GLU A 186 1.50 -16.67 -2.40
N SER A 187 2.11 -15.94 -3.34
CA SER A 187 2.83 -14.69 -3.06
C SER A 187 1.96 -13.44 -3.20
N MET A 188 0.67 -13.62 -3.51
CA MET A 188 -0.24 -12.51 -3.73
C MET A 188 -0.42 -11.70 -2.44
N PRO A 189 -0.33 -10.35 -2.49
CA PRO A 189 -0.58 -9.55 -1.30
C PRO A 189 -1.98 -9.83 -0.77
N VAL A 190 -2.11 -10.07 0.55
CA VAL A 190 -3.38 -10.33 1.28
C VAL A 190 -4.50 -9.35 0.90
N VAL A 191 -4.14 -8.14 0.48
CA VAL A 191 -5.05 -7.14 -0.08
C VAL A 191 -5.93 -7.66 -1.21
N LEU A 192 -5.42 -8.53 -2.08
CA LEU A 192 -6.08 -9.03 -3.28
C LEU A 192 -6.80 -10.37 -3.08
N THR A 193 -6.69 -10.99 -1.89
CA THR A 193 -7.25 -12.32 -1.64
C THR A 193 -8.76 -12.30 -1.36
N SER A 194 -9.32 -11.14 -1.02
CA SER A 194 -10.76 -10.96 -0.87
C SER A 194 -11.30 -9.82 -1.75
N PRO A 195 -12.50 -9.96 -2.34
CA PRO A 195 -13.14 -8.87 -3.08
C PRO A 195 -13.34 -7.61 -2.22
N ALA A 196 -13.67 -7.79 -0.94
CA ALA A 196 -13.95 -6.67 -0.03
C ALA A 196 -12.69 -5.87 0.34
N SER A 197 -11.57 -6.54 0.62
CA SER A 197 -10.29 -5.87 0.84
C SER A 197 -9.85 -5.13 -0.42
N THR A 198 -9.88 -5.81 -1.57
CA THR A 198 -9.53 -5.22 -2.87
C THR A 198 -10.31 -3.94 -3.15
N ALA A 199 -11.63 -3.98 -2.97
CA ALA A 199 -12.49 -2.81 -3.17
C ALA A 199 -12.11 -1.64 -2.25
N ARG A 200 -11.79 -1.90 -0.97
CA ARG A 200 -11.34 -0.86 -0.03
C ARG A 200 -10.01 -0.21 -0.45
N TYR A 201 -9.05 -1.02 -0.89
CA TYR A 201 -7.75 -0.52 -1.33
C TYR A 201 -7.83 0.30 -2.62
N VAL A 202 -8.75 -0.04 -3.54
CA VAL A 202 -9.01 0.77 -4.74
C VAL A 202 -9.78 2.04 -4.39
N ALA A 203 -10.77 1.96 -3.50
CA ALA A 203 -11.63 3.10 -3.15
C ALA A 203 -10.90 4.19 -2.36
N ALA A 204 -9.95 3.83 -1.49
CA ALA A 204 -9.28 4.80 -0.62
C ALA A 204 -8.49 5.88 -1.38
N PRO A 205 -7.58 5.55 -2.34
CA PRO A 205 -6.88 6.56 -3.14
C PRO A 205 -7.83 7.42 -3.99
N ILE A 206 -8.85 6.81 -4.59
CA ILE A 206 -9.88 7.52 -5.36
C ILE A 206 -10.61 8.53 -4.48
N GLY A 207 -10.97 8.13 -3.26
CA GLY A 207 -11.63 9.00 -2.28
C GLY A 207 -10.75 10.18 -1.86
N VAL A 208 -9.46 9.93 -1.55
CA VAL A 208 -8.51 11.00 -1.21
C VAL A 208 -8.37 11.99 -2.36
N PHE A 209 -8.19 11.50 -3.59
CA PHE A 209 -8.05 12.36 -4.75
C PHE A 209 -9.34 13.14 -5.04
N LEU A 210 -10.51 12.53 -4.88
CA LEU A 210 -11.80 13.20 -5.03
C LEU A 210 -11.95 14.35 -4.04
N VAL A 211 -11.60 14.13 -2.77
CA VAL A 211 -11.63 15.18 -1.73
C VAL A 211 -10.69 16.33 -2.10
N LEU A 212 -9.47 16.02 -2.57
CA LEU A 212 -8.53 17.03 -3.04
C LEU A 212 -9.12 17.83 -4.21
N GLN A 213 -9.69 17.17 -5.21
CA GLN A 213 -10.26 17.84 -6.39
C GLN A 213 -11.46 18.72 -6.06
N VAL A 214 -12.36 18.25 -5.20
CA VAL A 214 -13.49 19.05 -4.72
C VAL A 214 -12.99 20.28 -3.95
N THR A 215 -12.01 20.10 -3.07
CA THR A 215 -11.43 21.20 -2.29
C THR A 215 -10.81 22.25 -3.21
N TYR A 216 -10.01 21.81 -4.19
CA TYR A 216 -9.41 22.70 -5.18
C TYR A 216 -10.45 23.43 -6.03
N LEU A 217 -11.47 22.73 -6.53
CA LEU A 217 -12.55 23.36 -7.29
C LEU A 217 -13.24 24.45 -6.47
N LEU A 218 -13.54 24.21 -5.20
CA LEU A 218 -14.18 25.18 -4.32
C LEU A 218 -13.31 26.41 -4.09
N ILE A 219 -12.00 26.21 -3.84
CA ILE A 219 -11.04 27.30 -3.66
C ILE A 219 -10.92 28.13 -4.94
N SER A 220 -10.63 27.48 -6.08
CA SER A 220 -10.42 28.14 -7.36
C SER A 220 -11.67 28.90 -7.82
N ARG A 221 -12.85 28.29 -7.72
CA ARG A 221 -14.13 28.95 -8.03
C ARG A 221 -14.36 30.18 -7.16
N LYS A 222 -14.13 30.08 -5.85
CA LYS A 222 -14.33 31.19 -4.92
C LYS A 222 -13.39 32.35 -5.25
N ALA A 223 -12.11 32.07 -5.43
CA ALA A 223 -11.10 33.06 -5.81
C ALA A 223 -11.47 33.77 -7.12
N TYR A 224 -11.80 32.98 -8.15
CA TYR A 224 -12.11 33.48 -9.48
C TYR A 224 -13.41 34.32 -9.52
N MET A 225 -14.49 33.86 -8.87
CA MET A 225 -15.74 34.64 -8.79
C MET A 225 -15.56 35.97 -8.05
N ASN A 226 -14.75 35.99 -6.98
CA ASN A 226 -14.47 37.22 -6.24
C ASN A 226 -13.74 38.22 -7.13
N ALA A 227 -12.76 37.76 -7.92
CA ALA A 227 -12.00 38.61 -8.82
C ALA A 227 -12.84 39.22 -9.96
N ILE A 228 -13.85 38.49 -10.46
CA ILE A 228 -14.80 39.02 -11.46
C ILE A 228 -15.69 40.12 -10.84
N VAL A 229 -16.23 39.87 -9.64
CA VAL A 229 -17.21 40.76 -8.99
C VAL A 229 -16.55 42.03 -8.45
N SER A 230 -15.38 41.93 -7.80
CA SER A 230 -14.66 43.10 -7.26
C SER A 230 -14.32 44.10 -8.36
N GLY A 231 -14.03 43.59 -9.55
CA GLY A 231 -13.77 44.42 -10.70
C GLY A 231 -14.98 45.22 -11.23
N GLU A 232 -16.22 44.77 -11.05
CA GLU A 232 -17.38 45.60 -11.45
C GLU A 232 -17.50 46.85 -10.56
N SER A 233 -17.11 46.74 -9.28
CA SER A 233 -17.20 47.82 -8.28
C SER A 233 -16.26 48.99 -8.58
N ASP A 234 -15.06 48.73 -9.11
CA ASP A 234 -14.06 49.77 -9.41
C ASP A 234 -14.36 50.61 -10.67
N ARG A 235 -15.38 50.24 -11.46
CA ARG A 235 -15.75 50.94 -12.72
C ARG A 235 -17.03 51.75 -12.63
N ARG A 236 -17.66 51.86 -11.45
CA ARG A 236 -18.79 52.75 -11.19
C ARG A 236 -18.31 54.02 -10.52
#